data_AF-A0A497DWP0-F1
#
_entry.id   AF-A0A497DWP0-F1
#
_cell.length_a   1.000
_cell.length_b   1.000
_cell.length_c   1.000
_cell.angle_alpha   90.00
_cell.angle_beta   90.00
_cell.angle_gamma   90.00
#
_symmetry.space_group_name_H-M   'P 1'
#
loop_
_entity.id
_entity.type
_entity.pdbx_description
1 polymer ?
#
loop_
_entity_poly.entity_id
_entity_poly.type
_entity_poly.pdbx_seq_one_letter_code
_entity_poly.pdbx_strand_id
1 'polypeptide(L)'
;MIYYFHQNITGNFDKLWQRTIVALVTEGFGVLTEIDVQVTLKKNLNVDFRPYRILGACHPPSAYRALQWEDNIGLLLPCNLFVQEVESNCKHLL
;
A
#
# COMPACT_ATOMS: atom_id res chain seq x y z
N MET A 1 -19.99 -4.58 -4.61
CA MET A 1 -19.61 -4.61 -3.19
C MET A 1 -18.21 -4.07 -3.06
N ILE A 2 -17.97 -3.08 -2.21
CA ILE A 2 -16.65 -2.45 -2.02
C ILE A 2 -15.96 -3.21 -0.87
N TYR A 3 -14.80 -3.82 -1.14
CA TYR A 3 -14.05 -4.62 -0.16
C TYR A 3 -12.82 -3.90 0.40
N TYR A 4 -12.61 -2.65 0.00
CA TYR A 4 -11.44 -1.85 0.34
C TYR A 4 -11.88 -0.42 0.69
N PHE A 5 -11.11 0.24 1.55
CA PHE A 5 -11.23 1.68 1.71
C PHE A 5 -10.42 2.36 0.62
N HIS A 6 -10.92 3.46 0.09
CA HIS A 6 -10.14 4.27 -0.82
C HIS A 6 -10.44 5.75 -0.73
N GLN A 7 -9.42 6.53 -1.06
CA GLN A 7 -9.56 7.95 -1.34
C GLN A 7 -8.88 8.25 -2.67
N ASN A 8 -9.45 9.18 -3.44
CA ASN A 8 -8.84 9.65 -4.66
C ASN A 8 -8.11 10.97 -4.39
N ILE A 9 -6.83 11.02 -4.71
CA ILE A 9 -6.02 12.23 -4.53
C ILE A 9 -5.48 12.68 -5.89
N THR A 10 -5.46 13.98 -6.14
CA THR A 10 -4.82 14.58 -7.32
C THR A 10 -3.38 14.95 -6.99
N GLY A 11 -2.42 14.56 -7.83
CA GLY A 11 -1.02 14.93 -7.64
C GLY A 11 -0.05 14.09 -8.47
N ASN A 12 1.24 14.41 -8.34
CA ASN A 12 2.31 13.58 -8.89
C ASN A 12 2.43 12.28 -8.06
N PHE A 13 2.55 11.15 -8.76
CA PHE A 13 2.58 9.82 -8.15
C PHE A 13 3.68 9.68 -7.09
N ASP A 14 4.93 10.04 -7.41
CA ASP A 14 6.05 9.90 -6.48
C ASP A 14 5.91 10.81 -5.25
N LYS A 15 5.38 12.02 -5.42
CA LYS A 15 5.10 12.91 -4.27
C LYS A 15 4.04 12.33 -3.35
N LEU A 16 2.98 11.74 -3.92
CA LEU A 16 1.93 11.11 -3.13
C LEU A 16 2.43 9.85 -2.45
N TRP A 17 3.24 9.06 -3.14
CA TRP A 17 3.93 7.90 -2.56
C TRP A 17 4.73 8.28 -1.32
N GLN A 18 5.60 9.29 -1.42
CA GLN A 18 6.39 9.77 -0.28
C GLN A 18 5.51 10.30 0.85
N ARG A 19 4.46 11.06 0.51
CA ARG A 19 3.50 11.56 1.49
C ARG A 19 2.78 10.41 2.23
N THR A 20 2.44 9.33 1.54
CA THR A 20 1.82 8.14 2.14
C THR A 20 2.75 7.50 3.17
N ILE A 21 4.03 7.30 2.83
CA ILE A 21 5.02 6.73 3.74
C ILE A 21 5.19 7.62 4.98
N VAL A 22 5.32 8.93 4.79
CA VAL A 22 5.46 9.90 5.89
C VAL A 22 4.23 9.87 6.80
N ALA A 23 3.02 9.82 6.23
CA ALA A 23 1.78 9.74 7.00
C ALA A 23 1.72 8.45 7.84
N LEU A 24 2.06 7.30 7.26
CA LEU A 24 2.12 6.03 7.99
C LEU A 24 3.06 6.12 9.20
N VAL A 25 4.28 6.64 9.01
CA VAL A 25 5.25 6.81 10.10
C VAL A 25 4.74 7.78 11.17
N THR A 26 4.07 8.86 10.77
CA THR A 26 3.50 9.86 11.70
C THR A 26 2.42 9.23 12.58
N GLU A 27 1.62 8.32 12.04
CA GLU A 27 0.58 7.55 12.74
C GLU A 27 1.14 6.31 13.47
N GLY A 28 2.47 6.16 13.54
CA GLY A 28 3.14 5.09 14.28
C GLY A 28 3.16 3.73 13.56
N PHE A 29 2.94 3.70 12.24
CA PHE A 29 3.16 2.53 11.42
C PHE A 29 4.60 2.49 10.88
N GLY A 30 5.21 1.31 10.92
CA GLY A 30 6.43 1.02 10.18
C GLY A 30 6.13 0.45 8.80
N VAL A 31 6.93 0.80 7.79
CA VAL A 31 6.90 0.14 6.48
C VAL A 31 7.84 -1.05 6.49
N LEU A 32 7.30 -2.25 6.30
CA LEU A 32 8.05 -3.51 6.31
C LEU A 32 8.44 -3.96 4.90
N THR A 33 7.57 -3.73 3.93
CA THR A 33 7.77 -4.15 2.54
C THR A 33 7.29 -3.08 1.59
N GLU A 34 7.98 -2.96 0.46
CA GLU A 34 7.60 -2.14 -0.69
C GLU A 34 7.71 -3.02 -1.94
N ILE A 35 6.66 -2.99 -2.76
CA ILE A 35 6.61 -3.75 -4.01
C ILE A 35 6.23 -2.78 -5.13
N ASP A 36 7.14 -2.59 -6.07
CA ASP A 36 6.85 -1.92 -7.33
C ASP A 36 6.30 -2.94 -8.34
N VAL A 37 4.98 -2.92 -8.52
CA VAL A 37 4.27 -3.88 -9.38
C VAL A 37 4.58 -3.61 -10.85
N GLN A 38 4.71 -2.34 -11.25
CA GLN A 38 5.06 -1.96 -12.61
C GLN A 38 6.42 -2.57 -13.00
N VAL A 39 7.44 -2.34 -12.18
CA VAL A 39 8.79 -2.87 -12.42
C VAL A 39 8.79 -4.40 -12.40
N THR A 40 8.07 -5.00 -11.46
CA THR A 40 7.99 -6.46 -11.31
C THR A 40 7.34 -7.12 -12.53
N LEU A 41 6.22 -6.59 -13.02
CA LEU A 41 5.53 -7.13 -14.19
C LEU A 41 6.33 -6.90 -15.47
N LYS A 42 6.98 -5.74 -15.61
CA LYS A 42 7.88 -5.50 -16.76
C LYS A 42 9.04 -6.48 -16.77
N LYS A 43 9.69 -6.72 -15.62
CA LYS A 43 10.82 -7.65 -15.52
C LYS A 43 10.43 -9.10 -15.82
N ASN A 44 9.31 -9.58 -15.26
CA ASN A 44 8.97 -11.00 -15.31
C ASN A 44 8.12 -11.40 -16.52
N LEU A 45 7.30 -10.49 -17.03
CA LEU A 45 6.34 -10.76 -18.10
C LEU A 45 6.51 -9.86 -19.33
N ASN A 46 7.42 -8.87 -19.27
CA ASN A 46 7.64 -7.86 -20.32
C ASN A 46 6.38 -7.08 -20.73
N VAL A 47 5.45 -6.90 -19.79
CA VAL A 47 4.23 -6.12 -20.01
C VAL A 47 4.37 -4.71 -19.44
N ASP A 48 3.82 -3.73 -20.15
CA ASP A 48 3.67 -2.38 -19.63
C ASP A 48 2.45 -2.30 -18.71
N PHE A 49 2.64 -1.69 -17.55
CA PHE A 49 1.59 -1.53 -16.54
C PHE A 49 1.63 -0.10 -16.02
N ARG A 50 0.47 0.43 -15.61
CA ARG A 50 0.39 1.74 -14.98
C ARG A 50 1.20 1.77 -13.66
N PRO A 51 1.66 2.95 -13.19
CA PRO A 51 2.26 3.08 -11.88
C PRO A 51 1.37 2.48 -10.80
N TYR A 52 1.91 1.49 -10.10
CA TYR A 52 1.21 0.72 -9.07
C TYR A 52 2.25 0.20 -8.08
N ARG A 53 2.16 0.65 -6.83
CA ARG A 53 3.04 0.21 -5.74
C ARG A 53 2.22 -0.27 -4.55
N ILE A 54 2.72 -1.28 -3.84
CA ILE A 54 2.11 -1.86 -2.64
C ILE A 54 3.07 -1.68 -1.45
N LEU A 55 2.54 -1.26 -0.31
CA LEU A 55 3.22 -1.24 0.99
C LEU A 55 2.65 -2.32 1.90
N GLY A 56 3.54 -3.02 2.60
CA GLY A 56 3.20 -3.72 3.83
C GLY A 56 3.51 -2.84 5.02
N ALA A 57 2.48 -2.28 5.66
CA ALA A 57 2.61 -1.43 6.84
C ALA A 57 2.19 -2.17 8.12
N CYS A 58 2.89 -1.92 9.22
CA CYS A 58 2.61 -2.56 10.51
C CYS A 58 2.63 -1.54 11.64
N HIS A 59 1.57 -1.51 12.45
CA HIS A 59 1.55 -0.82 13.73
C HIS A 59 1.82 -1.85 14.84
N PRO A 60 3.04 -1.92 15.42
CA PRO A 60 3.45 -3.05 16.25
C PRO A 60 2.55 -3.32 17.46
N PRO A 61 2.07 -2.32 18.23
CA PRO A 61 1.13 -2.56 19.33
C PRO A 61 -0.19 -3.23 18.91
N SER A 62 -0.68 -2.96 17.70
CA SER A 62 -1.92 -3.52 17.19
C SER A 62 -1.69 -4.91 16.61
N ALA A 63 -0.60 -5.10 15.86
CA ALA A 63 -0.21 -6.42 15.36
C ALA A 63 0.05 -7.40 16.52
N TYR A 64 0.75 -6.96 17.57
CA TYR A 64 0.98 -7.78 18.76
C TYR A 64 -0.34 -8.20 19.42
N ARG A 65 -1.26 -7.26 19.66
CA ARG A 65 -2.59 -7.58 20.23
C ARG A 65 -3.38 -8.56 19.36
N ALA A 66 -3.33 -8.42 18.03
CA ALA A 66 -4.01 -9.34 17.12
C ALA A 66 -3.42 -10.76 17.20
N LEU A 67 -2.08 -10.87 17.22
CA LEU A 67 -1.38 -12.14 17.35
C LEU A 67 -1.63 -12.84 18.70
N GLN A 68 -1.97 -12.08 19.75
CA GLN A 68 -2.39 -12.67 21.03
C GLN A 68 -3.82 -13.22 21.02
N TRP A 69 -4.63 -12.84 20.03
CA TRP A 69 -6.05 -13.21 19.96
C TRP A 69 -6.34 -14.31 18.94
N GLU A 70 -5.61 -14.33 17.82
CA GLU A 70 -5.75 -15.34 16.76
C GLU A 70 -4.37 -15.70 16.22
N ASP A 71 -3.96 -16.96 16.41
CA ASP A 71 -2.63 -17.46 16.03
C ASP A 71 -2.38 -17.35 14.51
N ASN A 72 -3.42 -17.52 13.69
CA ASN A 72 -3.31 -17.54 12.23
C ASN A 72 -3.50 -16.15 11.59
N ILE A 73 -3.64 -15.08 12.38
CA ILE A 73 -3.89 -13.73 11.87
C ILE A 73 -2.73 -13.21 11.00
N GLY A 74 -1.55 -13.83 11.08
CA GLY A 74 -0.41 -13.56 10.22
C GLY A 74 -0.71 -13.66 8.72
N LEU A 75 -1.72 -14.44 8.30
CA LEU A 75 -2.17 -14.49 6.90
C LEU A 75 -2.76 -13.16 6.39
N LEU A 76 -3.13 -12.26 7.31
CA LEU A 76 -3.69 -10.93 7.02
C LEU A 76 -2.72 -9.80 7.39
N LEU A 77 -1.51 -10.13 7.85
CA LEU A 77 -0.45 -9.17 8.18
C LEU A 77 0.67 -9.22 7.13
N PRO A 78 1.37 -8.11 6.87
CA PRO A 78 1.10 -6.75 7.37
C PRO A 78 -0.15 -6.13 6.72
N CYS A 79 -0.56 -4.95 7.19
CA CYS A 79 -1.63 -4.20 6.56
C CYS A 79 -1.18 -3.76 5.16
N ASN A 80 -1.82 -4.30 4.13
CA ASN A 80 -1.54 -3.92 2.75
C ASN A 80 -2.19 -2.59 2.41
N LEU A 81 -1.40 -1.68 1.82
CA LEU A 81 -1.86 -0.44 1.22
C LEU A 81 -1.30 -0.37 -0.19
N PHE A 82 -1.99 0.25 -1.14
CA PHE A 82 -1.45 0.47 -2.48
C PHE A 82 -1.64 1.91 -2.91
N VAL A 83 -0.79 2.36 -3.83
CA VAL A 83 -0.97 3.60 -4.56
C VAL A 83 -0.90 3.26 -6.03
N GLN A 84 -1.91 3.68 -6.79
CA GLN A 84 -1.97 3.45 -8.22
C GLN A 84 -2.45 4.68 -8.97
N GLU A 85 -1.95 4.84 -10.19
CA GLU A 85 -2.49 5.81 -11.14
C GLU A 85 -3.78 5.28 -11.76
N VAL A 86 -4.73 6.18 -12.03
CA VAL A 86 -6.05 5.84 -12.59
C VAL A 86 -6.40 6.88 -13.67
N GLU A 87 -6.63 6.44 -14.91
CA GLU A 87 -7.04 7.32 -16.03
C GLU A 87 -8.48 7.80 -15.76
N SER A 88 -8.76 9.09 -15.49
CA SER A 88 -8.98 10.11 -16.53
C SER A 88 -9.00 11.55 -15.96
N ASN A 89 -8.49 11.80 -14.75
CA ASN A 89 -8.19 13.13 -14.17
C ASN A 89 -7.80 12.98 -12.69
N CYS A 90 -6.66 12.33 -12.47
CA CYS A 90 -5.90 12.29 -11.22
C CYS A 90 -6.69 11.82 -9.98
N LYS A 91 -6.74 10.51 -9.78
CA LYS A 91 -7.40 9.88 -8.63
C LYS A 91 -6.53 8.76 -8.10
N HIS A 92 -5.51 9.09 -7.31
CA HIS A 92 -4.62 8.11 -6.67
C HIS A 92 -5.34 7.46 -5.50
N LEU A 93 -5.57 6.16 -5.58
CA LEU A 93 -6.23 5.34 -4.55
C LEU A 93 -5.23 5.06 -3.42
N LEU A 94 -5.55 5.49 -2.19
CA LEU A 94 -4.92 5.05 -0.93
C LEU A 94 -5.64 3.82 -0.37
#